data_AF-A0A965TXM3-F1
#
_entry.id   AF-A0A965TXM3-F1
#
_cell.length_a   1.000
_cell.length_b   1.000
_cell.length_c   1.000
_cell.angle_alpha   90.00
_cell.angle_beta   90.00
_cell.angle_gamma   90.00
#
_symmetry.space_group_name_H-M   'P 1'
#
loop_
_entity.id
_entity.type
_entity.pdbx_description
1 polymer ?
#
loop_
_entity_poly.entity_id
_entity_poly.type
_entity_poly.pdbx_seq_one_letter_code
_entity_poly.pdbx_strand_id
1 'polypeptide(L)'
;MNVIRADRETADYVIALRHEFHMHPEVSFQEARTGARIAEELARWGIPCETVGRGNIVGILDTGRPGKKLAIRADIDALPMQELDTTLPYC
;
A
#
# COMPACT_ATOMS: atom_id res chain seq x y z
N MET A 1 4.85 -11.48 -19.94
CA MET A 1 5.26 -10.46 -18.96
C MET A 1 6.33 -11.08 -18.06
N ASN A 2 7.53 -10.49 -17.95
CA ASN A 2 8.54 -10.95 -17.01
C ASN A 2 8.45 -10.08 -15.75
N VAL A 3 8.13 -10.67 -14.60
CA VAL A 3 7.93 -9.97 -13.32
C VAL A 3 9.17 -9.16 -12.91
N ILE A 4 10.38 -9.64 -13.24
CA ILE A 4 11.64 -8.95 -12.93
C ILE A 4 11.82 -7.67 -13.77
N ARG A 5 11.23 -7.60 -14.97
CA ARG A 5 11.29 -6.38 -15.81
C ARG A 5 10.30 -5.31 -15.38
N ALA A 6 9.12 -5.73 -14.89
CA ALA A 6 8.08 -4.82 -14.42
C ALA A 6 8.54 -3.96 -13.22
N ASP A 7 9.47 -4.47 -12.41
CA ASP A 7 10.06 -3.76 -11.26
C ASP A 7 10.71 -2.42 -11.65
N ARG A 8 11.58 -2.42 -12.67
CA ARG A 8 12.29 -1.19 -13.11
C ARG A 8 11.36 -0.16 -13.73
N GLU A 9 10.32 -0.61 -14.41
CA GLU A 9 9.36 0.27 -15.10
C GLU A 9 8.38 0.91 -14.11
N THR A 10 8.20 0.31 -12.92
CA THR A 10 7.26 0.78 -11.90
C THR A 10 7.96 1.46 -10.71
N ALA A 11 9.29 1.49 -10.69
CA ALA A 11 10.09 1.98 -9.58
C ALA A 11 9.72 3.42 -9.18
N ASP A 12 9.61 4.33 -10.14
CA ASP A 12 9.28 5.74 -9.89
C ASP A 12 7.90 5.90 -9.24
N TYR A 13 6.93 5.09 -9.67
CA TYR A 13 5.59 5.05 -9.09
C TYR A 13 5.60 4.54 -7.65
N VAL A 14 6.34 3.45 -7.38
CA VAL A 14 6.47 2.90 -6.01
C VAL A 14 7.19 3.88 -5.09
N ILE A 15 8.25 4.56 -5.58
CA ILE A 15 8.98 5.59 -4.83
C ILE A 15 8.07 6.78 -4.52
N ALA A 16 7.25 7.22 -5.49
CA ALA A 16 6.30 8.31 -5.28
C ALA A 16 5.27 7.97 -4.20
N LEU A 17 4.69 6.77 -4.22
CA LEU A 17 3.79 6.30 -3.17
C LEU A 17 4.48 6.22 -1.80
N ARG A 18 5.71 5.70 -1.75
CA ARG A 18 6.50 5.66 -0.52
C ARG A 18 6.64 7.07 0.07
N HIS A 19 7.02 8.06 -0.73
CA HIS A 19 7.15 9.44 -0.25
C HIS A 19 5.80 10.02 0.19
N GLU A 20 4.71 9.74 -0.52
CA GLU A 20 3.36 10.16 -0.14
C GLU A 20 2.94 9.61 1.23
N PHE A 21 3.21 8.34 1.50
CA PHE A 21 2.90 7.72 2.80
C PHE A 21 3.83 8.23 3.90
N HIS A 22 5.12 8.47 3.59
CA HIS A 22 6.09 8.99 4.57
C HIS A 22 5.74 10.40 5.03
N MET A 23 5.34 11.30 4.12
CA MET A 23 4.96 12.69 4.45
C MET A 23 3.68 12.81 5.29
N HIS A 24 2.89 11.75 5.34
CA HIS A 24 1.58 11.75 5.98
C HIS A 24 1.37 10.46 6.77
N PRO A 25 2.21 10.23 7.80
CA PRO A 25 2.18 9.01 8.59
C PRO A 25 0.91 8.98 9.46
N GLU A 26 0.30 7.81 9.57
CA GLU A 26 -0.82 7.58 10.48
C GLU A 26 -0.46 6.48 11.48
N VAL A 27 -0.67 6.75 12.76
CA VAL A 27 -0.34 5.81 13.84
C VAL A 27 -1.30 4.62 13.87
N SER A 28 -0.89 3.56 14.57
CA SER A 28 -1.69 2.34 14.72
C SER A 28 -3.15 2.64 15.10
N PHE A 29 -4.08 2.03 14.38
CA PHE A 29 -5.55 2.16 14.48
C PHE A 29 -6.14 3.52 14.06
N GLN A 30 -5.37 4.39 13.42
CA GLN A 30 -5.80 5.69 12.90
C GLN A 30 -5.49 5.87 11.40
N GLU A 31 -5.28 4.78 10.67
CA GLU A 31 -4.78 4.73 9.28
C GLU A 31 -5.88 4.96 8.23
N ALA A 32 -6.80 5.89 8.50
CA ALA A 32 -7.98 6.10 7.68
C ALA A 32 -7.64 6.60 6.27
N ARG A 33 -6.70 7.55 6.16
CA ARG A 33 -6.24 8.08 4.85
C ARG A 33 -5.43 7.03 4.10
N THR A 34 -4.53 6.34 4.79
CA THR A 34 -3.63 5.33 4.22
C THR A 34 -4.44 4.16 3.67
N GLY A 35 -5.39 3.65 4.45
CA GLY A 35 -6.32 2.61 3.99
C GLY A 35 -7.15 3.04 2.78
N ALA A 36 -7.71 4.26 2.79
CA ALA A 36 -8.46 4.79 1.65
C ALA A 36 -7.60 4.93 0.39
N ARG A 37 -6.35 5.39 0.53
CA ARG A 37 -5.40 5.52 -0.57
C ARG A 37 -5.02 4.18 -1.18
N ILE A 38 -4.81 3.15 -0.35
CA ILE A 38 -4.56 1.77 -0.83
C ILE A 38 -5.78 1.23 -1.58
N ALA A 39 -7.00 1.44 -1.07
CA ALA A 39 -8.22 1.02 -1.73
C ALA A 39 -8.39 1.68 -3.10
N GLU A 40 -8.00 2.96 -3.23
CA GLU A 40 -7.98 3.66 -4.51
C GLU A 40 -7.02 3.02 -5.52
N GLU A 41 -5.80 2.64 -5.11
CA GLU A 41 -4.86 1.97 -6.01
C GLU A 41 -5.36 0.59 -6.45
N LEU A 42 -5.92 -0.20 -5.53
CA LEU A 42 -6.53 -1.48 -5.87
C LEU A 42 -7.68 -1.30 -6.87
N ALA A 43 -8.52 -0.28 -6.67
CA ALA A 43 -9.61 0.05 -7.60
C ALA A 43 -9.08 0.44 -8.99
N ARG A 44 -8.00 1.23 -9.08
CA ARG A 44 -7.33 1.59 -10.36
C ARG A 44 -6.82 0.36 -11.12
N TRP A 45 -6.38 -0.67 -10.40
CA TRP A 45 -5.95 -1.95 -10.98
C TRP A 45 -7.11 -2.92 -11.26
N GLY A 46 -8.34 -2.54 -10.93
CA GLY A 46 -9.52 -3.40 -11.07
C GLY A 46 -9.52 -4.58 -10.09
N ILE A 47 -8.84 -4.45 -8.96
CA ILE A 47 -8.81 -5.46 -7.89
C ILE A 47 -9.87 -5.08 -6.85
N PRO A 48 -10.95 -5.87 -6.69
CA PRO A 48 -11.92 -5.65 -5.63
C PRO A 48 -11.26 -5.76 -4.26
N CYS A 49 -11.58 -4.83 -3.37
CA CYS A 49 -11.12 -4.86 -1.99
C CYS A 49 -12.24 -4.54 -1.01
N GLU A 50 -12.06 -5.01 0.22
CA GLU A 50 -12.92 -4.71 1.35
C GLU A 50 -12.12 -4.10 2.50
N THR A 51 -12.77 -3.19 3.24
CA THR A 51 -12.24 -2.68 4.50
C THR A 51 -12.66 -3.58 5.65
N VAL A 52 -11.70 -4.08 6.42
CA VAL A 52 -11.91 -5.06 7.49
C VAL A 52 -11.42 -4.49 8.83
N GLY A 53 -12.23 -4.68 9.86
CA GLY A 53 -11.92 -4.21 11.20
C GLY A 53 -11.79 -2.68 11.25
N ARG A 54 -10.67 -2.18 11.79
CA ARG A 54 -10.41 -0.75 11.99
C ARG A 54 -9.54 -0.13 10.88
N GLY A 55 -9.88 -0.40 9.61
CA GLY A 55 -9.21 0.24 8.46
C GLY A 55 -8.22 -0.63 7.68
N ASN A 56 -8.15 -1.93 7.95
CA ASN A 56 -7.32 -2.85 7.15
C ASN A 56 -7.96 -3.06 5.77
N ILE A 57 -7.14 -3.18 4.72
CA ILE A 57 -7.62 -3.42 3.36
C ILE A 57 -7.27 -4.84 2.93
N VAL A 58 -8.27 -5.59 2.47
CA VAL A 58 -8.09 -6.93 1.90
C VAL A 58 -8.52 -6.92 0.44
N GLY A 59 -7.55 -7.04 -0.47
CA GLY A 59 -7.79 -7.17 -1.91
C GLY A 59 -7.77 -8.63 -2.37
N ILE A 60 -8.68 -9.00 -3.27
CA ILE A 60 -8.73 -10.37 -3.83
C ILE A 60 -8.52 -10.29 -5.34
N LEU A 61 -7.37 -10.82 -5.80
CA LEU A 61 -7.10 -11.05 -7.22
C LEU A 61 -7.49 -12.48 -7.58
N ASP A 62 -8.68 -12.65 -8.15
CA ASP A 62 -9.13 -13.94 -8.69
C ASP A 62 -8.81 -14.05 -10.18
N THR A 63 -8.16 -15.14 -10.57
CA THR A 63 -7.83 -15.42 -11.98
C THR A 63 -8.95 -16.16 -12.72
N GLY A 64 -10.01 -16.59 -12.02
CA GLY A 64 -11.11 -17.40 -12.55
C GLY A 64 -10.74 -18.85 -12.88
N ARG A 65 -9.50 -19.27 -12.58
CA ARG A 65 -8.99 -20.61 -12.87
C ARG A 65 -8.81 -21.41 -11.57
N PRO A 66 -9.10 -22.73 -11.56
CA PRO A 66 -8.84 -23.57 -10.40
C PRO A 66 -7.34 -23.62 -10.11
N GLY A 67 -6.97 -23.58 -8.82
CA GLY A 67 -5.56 -23.58 -8.43
C GLY A 67 -5.33 -23.30 -6.94
N LYS A 68 -4.06 -23.16 -6.58
CA LYS A 68 -3.65 -22.80 -5.22
C LYS A 68 -4.00 -21.34 -4.92
N LYS A 69 -4.20 -21.05 -3.64
CA LYS A 69 -4.38 -19.69 -3.12
C LYS A 69 -3.11 -19.24 -2.41
N LEU A 70 -2.72 -17.98 -2.59
CA LEU A 70 -1.57 -17.36 -1.93
C LEU A 70 -2.03 -16.05 -1.26
N ALA A 71 -1.60 -15.82 -0.03
CA ALA A 71 -1.79 -14.56 0.67
C ALA A 71 -0.45 -13.81 0.76
N ILE A 72 -0.49 -12.50 0.49
CA ILE A 72 0.64 -11.58 0.67
C ILE A 72 0.16 -10.50 1.65
N ARG A 73 1.00 -10.13 2.60
CA ARG A 73 0.64 -9.17 3.66
C ARG A 73 1.74 -8.11 3.79
N ALA A 74 1.32 -6.86 3.92
CA ALA A 74 2.14 -5.72 4.30
C ALA A 74 1.42 -4.94 5.42
N ASP A 75 2.20 -4.40 6.35
CA ASP A 75 1.81 -3.44 7.39
C ASP A 75 1.89 -2.00 6.87
N ILE A 76 1.13 -1.10 7.49
CA ILE A 76 0.90 0.26 6.98
C ILE A 76 1.01 1.35 8.04
N ASP A 77 1.06 0.98 9.32
CA ASP A 77 1.00 1.93 10.43
C ASP A 77 2.36 2.55 10.73
N ALA A 78 2.33 3.80 11.15
CA ALA A 78 3.49 4.57 11.56
C ALA A 78 3.69 4.54 13.08
N LEU A 79 4.87 4.98 13.51
CA LEU A 79 5.20 5.11 14.94
C LEU A 79 4.78 6.48 15.49
N PRO A 80 4.34 6.55 16.76
CA PRO A 80 4.02 7.81 17.44
C PRO A 80 5.31 8.52 17.91
N MET A 81 6.15 8.94 16.97
CA MET A 81 7.39 9.64 17.25
C MET A 81 7.67 10.73 16.20
N GLN A 82 8.49 11.70 16.59
CA GLN A 82 8.99 12.71 15.66
C GLN A 82 10.20 12.15 14.91
N GLU A 83 10.20 12.29 13.58
CA GLU A 83 11.37 11.99 12.76
C GLU A 83 12.49 13.00 13.06
N LEU A 84 13.71 12.49 13.27
CA LEU A 84 14.87 13.30 13.64
C LEU A 84 15.57 13.93 12.43
N ASP A 85 15.61 13.22 11.31
CA ASP A 85 16.17 13.72 10.06
C ASP A 85 15.06 14.37 9.25
N THR A 86 14.98 15.70 9.30
CA THR A 86 14.01 16.49 8.53
C THR A 86 14.62 17.09 7.26
N THR A 87 15.80 16.61 6.84
CA THR A 87 16.48 17.13 5.64
C THR A 87 15.97 16.51 4.35
N LEU A 88 15.22 15.41 4.45
CA LEU A 88 14.64 14.74 3.29
C LEU A 88 13.39 15.52 2.83
N PRO A 89 13.13 15.60 1.51
CA PRO A 89 12.03 16.39 0.96
C PRO A 89 10.65 15.74 1.14
N TYR A 90 10.58 14.64 1.89
CA TYR A 90 9.38 13.83 2.10
C TYR A 90 9.14 13.51 3.58
N CYS A 91 9.71 14.31 4.50
CA CYS A 91 9.44 14.30 5.94
C CYS A 91 8.19 15.11 6.31
#